data_AF-A0A850B3U4-F1
#
_entry.id   AF-A0A850B3U4-F1
#
_cell.length_a   1.000
_cell.length_b   1.000
_cell.length_c   1.000
_cell.angle_alpha   90.00
_cell.angle_beta   90.00
_cell.angle_gamma   90.00
#
_symmetry.space_group_name_H-M   'P 1'
#
loop_
_entity.id
_entity.type
_entity.pdbx_description
1 polymer ?
#
loop_
_entity_poly.entity_id
_entity_poly.type
_entity_poly.pdbx_seq_one_letter_code
_entity_poly.pdbx_strand_id
1 'polypeptide(L)'
;MSARGQEGERITGTPDEHYNLVSVLYHSLKGAETYEQYIEDAEEAGDAELASFFKQVKDEEQVRAERAKALLLSRIGGGGMSGDEEE
;
A
#
# COMPACT_ATOMS: atom_id res chain seq x y z
N MET A 1 26.84 16.28 20.43
CA MET A 1 26.35 14.90 20.21
C MET A 1 25.03 15.02 19.45
N SER A 2 25.07 14.95 18.12
CA SER A 2 23.85 15.02 17.29
C SER A 2 23.43 13.61 16.89
N ALA A 3 22.20 13.29 17.25
CA ALA A 3 21.51 12.05 16.92
C ALA A 3 21.37 11.88 15.41
N ARG A 4 21.62 10.65 14.93
CA ARG A 4 20.96 10.09 13.76
C ARG A 4 20.73 8.62 14.03
N GLY A 5 19.48 8.28 14.36
CA GLY A 5 19.01 6.91 14.33
C GLY A 5 19.22 6.37 12.92
N GLN A 6 19.95 5.26 12.82
CA GLN A 6 20.22 4.57 11.58
C GLN A 6 18.90 4.07 11.01
N GLU A 7 18.49 4.74 9.93
CA GLU A 7 18.14 4.15 8.64
C GLU A 7 17.53 2.75 8.73
N GLY A 8 16.20 2.70 8.70
CA GLY A 8 15.49 1.49 8.26
C GLY A 8 16.07 1.06 6.91
N GLU A 9 16.71 -0.09 6.94
CA GLU A 9 17.52 -0.66 5.88
C GLU A 9 16.78 -0.59 4.53
N ARG A 10 17.38 0.09 3.56
CA ARG A 10 16.83 0.29 2.20
C ARG A 10 16.82 -1.05 1.47
N ILE A 11 15.73 -1.79 1.53
CA ILE A 11 15.55 -3.12 0.92
C ILE A 11 15.90 -3.15 -0.58
N THR A 12 15.78 -2.03 -1.30
CA THR A 12 16.09 -1.92 -2.74
C THR A 12 17.40 -1.19 -3.06
N GLY A 13 18.13 -0.67 -2.06
CA GLY A 13 19.35 0.12 -2.27
C GLY A 13 19.14 1.54 -2.84
N THR A 14 18.02 1.80 -3.52
CA THR A 14 17.68 3.10 -4.14
C THR A 14 16.32 3.59 -3.63
N PRO A 15 16.19 4.85 -3.17
CA PRO A 15 14.87 5.45 -2.90
C PRO A 15 14.06 5.52 -4.20
N ASP A 16 13.02 4.70 -4.32
CA ASP A 16 12.08 4.73 -5.44
C ASP A 16 10.66 4.82 -4.89
N GLU A 17 10.08 6.02 -4.97
CA GLU A 17 8.72 6.28 -4.49
C GLU A 17 7.64 5.56 -5.31
N HIS A 18 7.89 5.29 -6.59
CA HIS A 18 6.97 4.54 -7.43
C HIS A 18 6.97 3.07 -7.02
N TYR A 19 8.15 2.49 -6.85
CA TYR A 19 8.30 1.14 -6.30
C TYR A 19 7.57 1.02 -4.97
N ASN A 20 7.82 1.95 -4.04
CA ASN A 20 7.19 1.93 -2.72
C ASN A 20 5.66 1.98 -2.80
N LEU A 21 5.09 2.84 -3.66
CA LEU A 21 3.65 2.94 -3.84
C LEU A 21 3.06 1.70 -4.54
N VAL A 22 3.77 1.12 -5.51
CA VAL A 22 3.39 -0.14 -6.16
C VAL A 22 3.40 -1.29 -5.15
N SER A 23 4.42 -1.36 -4.28
CA SER A 23 4.49 -2.35 -3.20
C SER A 23 3.31 -2.22 -2.25
N VAL A 24 2.98 -0.99 -1.80
CA VAL A 24 1.81 -0.75 -0.95
C VAL A 24 0.52 -1.19 -1.65
N LEU A 25 0.32 -0.78 -2.91
CA LEU A 25 -0.83 -1.18 -3.71
C LEU A 25 -0.96 -2.71 -3.81
N TYR A 26 0.13 -3.39 -4.15
CA TYR A 26 0.17 -4.85 -4.28
C TYR A 26 -0.20 -5.54 -2.97
N HIS A 27 0.45 -5.16 -1.87
CA HIS A 27 0.21 -5.80 -0.57
C HIS A 27 -1.20 -5.54 -0.06
N SER A 28 -1.77 -4.36 -0.32
CA SER A 28 -3.16 -4.07 0.05
C SER A 28 -4.15 -4.95 -0.71
N LEU A 29 -4.01 -5.06 -2.03
CA LEU A 29 -4.90 -5.91 -2.82
C LEU A 29 -4.72 -7.39 -2.45
N LYS A 30 -3.48 -7.84 -2.20
CA LYS A 30 -3.22 -9.22 -1.77
C LYS A 30 -3.78 -9.50 -0.37
N GLY A 31 -3.70 -8.53 0.53
CA GLY A 31 -4.30 -8.58 1.85
C GLY A 31 -5.81 -8.73 1.76
N ALA A 32 -6.49 -7.86 1.00
CA ALA A 32 -7.94 -7.91 0.79
C ALA A 32 -8.42 -9.25 0.22
N GLU A 33 -7.70 -9.83 -0.76
CA GLU A 33 -7.97 -11.18 -1.29
C GLU A 33 -7.81 -12.25 -0.20
N THR A 34 -6.74 -12.16 0.61
CA THR A 34 -6.48 -13.14 1.68
C THR A 34 -7.55 -13.07 2.78
N TYR A 35 -8.02 -11.87 3.11
CA TYR A 35 -9.03 -11.69 4.16
C TYR A 35 -10.41 -12.21 3.76
N GLU A 36 -10.72 -12.38 2.47
CA GLU A 36 -11.94 -13.07 2.04
C GLU A 36 -12.00 -14.50 2.59
N GLN A 37 -10.91 -15.26 2.47
CA GLN A 37 -10.83 -16.59 3.04
C GLN A 37 -11.00 -16.58 4.57
N TYR A 38 -10.37 -15.61 5.25
CA TYR A 38 -10.46 -15.53 6.72
C TYR A 38 -11.86 -15.16 7.21
N ILE A 39 -12.60 -14.37 6.43
CA ILE A 39 -14.01 -14.08 6.69
C ILE A 39 -14.84 -15.37 6.59
N GLU A 40 -14.64 -16.15 5.53
CA GLU A 40 -15.34 -17.43 5.33
C GLU A 40 -15.05 -18.40 6.49
N ASP A 41 -13.77 -18.57 6.85
CA ASP A 41 -13.36 -19.45 7.95
C ASP A 41 -13.99 -19.03 9.29
N ALA A 42 -14.07 -17.73 9.57
CA ALA A 42 -14.69 -17.20 10.79
C ALA A 42 -16.22 -17.38 10.79
N GLU A 43 -16.87 -17.20 9.64
CA GLU A 43 -18.31 -17.44 9.49
C GLU A 43 -18.66 -18.92 9.67
N GLU A 44 -17.85 -19.83 9.11
CA GLU A 44 -18.00 -21.28 9.29
C GLU A 44 -17.80 -21.71 10.76
N ALA A 45 -16.87 -21.06 11.46
CA ALA A 45 -16.63 -21.28 12.88
C ALA A 45 -17.72 -20.65 13.80
N GLY A 46 -18.61 -19.82 13.25
CA GLY A 46 -19.63 -19.09 14.01
C GLY A 46 -19.07 -17.92 14.84
N ASP A 47 -17.86 -17.45 14.53
CA ASP A 47 -17.21 -16.34 15.22
C ASP A 47 -17.53 -15.00 14.53
N ALA A 48 -18.65 -14.40 14.94
CA ALA A 48 -19.14 -13.16 14.36
C ALA A 48 -18.23 -11.95 14.63
N GLU A 49 -17.54 -11.93 15.77
CA GLU A 49 -16.60 -10.84 16.11
C GLU A 49 -15.40 -10.88 15.17
N LEU A 50 -14.83 -12.07 14.97
CA LEU A 50 -13.69 -12.28 14.11
C LEU A 50 -14.03 -12.03 12.62
N ALA A 51 -15.19 -12.49 12.16
CA ALA A 51 -15.67 -12.21 10.81
C ALA A 51 -15.87 -10.70 10.57
N SER A 52 -16.41 -9.97 11.56
CA SER A 52 -16.57 -8.52 11.49
C SER A 52 -15.23 -7.79 11.44
N PHE A 53 -14.25 -8.25 12.22
CA PHE A 53 -12.91 -7.70 12.21
C PHE A 53 -12.26 -7.87 10.82
N PHE A 54 -12.29 -9.06 10.24
CA PHE A 54 -11.68 -9.28 8.92
C PHE A 54 -12.38 -8.51 7.80
N LYS A 55 -13.70 -8.34 7.86
CA LYS A 55 -14.44 -7.45 6.95
C LYS A 55 -13.94 -6.01 7.04
N GLN A 56 -13.78 -5.48 8.26
CA GLN A 56 -13.25 -4.14 8.46
C GLN A 56 -11.83 -3.99 7.88
N VAL A 57 -10.92 -4.92 8.19
CA VAL A 57 -9.54 -4.85 7.71
C VAL A 57 -9.48 -4.96 6.17
N LYS A 58 -10.33 -5.79 5.56
CA LYS A 58 -10.48 -5.86 4.10
C LYS A 58 -10.88 -4.52 3.49
N ASP A 59 -11.88 -3.86 4.07
CA ASP A 59 -12.34 -2.54 3.60
C ASP A 59 -11.23 -1.47 3.72
N GLU A 60 -10.47 -1.51 4.83
CA GLU A 60 -9.31 -0.63 5.03
C GLU A 60 -8.21 -0.84 3.97
N GLU A 61 -7.95 -2.10 3.58
CA GLU A 61 -7.00 -2.39 2.51
C GLU A 61 -7.48 -1.91 1.13
N GLN A 62 -8.78 -2.01 0.84
CA GLN A 62 -9.35 -1.45 -0.39
C GLN A 62 -9.17 0.07 -0.46
N VAL A 63 -9.46 0.78 0.64
CA VAL A 63 -9.22 2.22 0.73
C VAL A 63 -7.74 2.56 0.55
N ARG A 64 -6.84 1.76 1.14
CA ARG A 64 -5.38 1.95 0.99
C ARG A 64 -4.92 1.75 -0.45
N ALA A 65 -5.42 0.71 -1.12
CA ALA A 65 -5.13 0.44 -2.52
C ALA A 65 -5.55 1.61 -3.43
N GLU A 66 -6.77 2.14 -3.24
CA GLU A 66 -7.25 3.29 -4.04
C GLU A 66 -6.41 4.55 -3.80
N ARG A 67 -6.02 4.82 -2.55
CA ARG A 67 -5.11 5.93 -2.24
C ARG A 67 -3.73 5.76 -2.90
N ALA A 68 -3.17 4.56 -2.86
CA ALA A 68 -1.88 4.27 -3.51
C ALA A 68 -1.97 4.46 -5.03
N LYS A 69 -3.06 3.99 -5.67
CA LYS A 69 -3.33 4.23 -7.10
C LYS A 69 -3.39 5.71 -7.44
N ALA A 70 -4.15 6.49 -6.66
CA ALA A 70 -4.27 7.93 -6.88
C ALA A 70 -2.91 8.67 -6.80
N LEU A 71 -2.08 8.30 -5.82
CA LEU A 71 -0.73 8.86 -5.66
C LEU A 71 0.21 8.47 -6.80
N LEU A 72 0.11 7.24 -7.31
CA LEU A 72 0.85 6.78 -8.48
C LEU A 72 0.44 7.55 -9.74
N LEU A 73 -0.86 7.67 -10.00
CA LEU A 73 -1.39 8.39 -11.16
C LEU A 73 -0.94 9.85 -11.17
N SER A 74 -1.01 10.53 -10.02
CA SER A 74 -0.56 11.93 -9.89
C SER A 74 0.92 12.12 -10.19
N ARG A 75 1.76 11.11 -9.94
CA ARG A 75 3.21 11.20 -10.14
C ARG A 75 3.62 10.80 -11.56
N ILE A 76 3.01 9.74 -12.09
CA ILE A 76 3.28 9.28 -13.46
C ILE A 76 2.74 10.29 -14.48
N GLY A 77 1.59 10.92 -14.21
CA GLY A 77 1.03 11.97 -15.07
C GLY A 77 1.72 13.33 -14.98
N GLY A 78 2.54 13.56 -13.94
CA GLY A 78 3.24 14.83 -13.69
C GLY A 78 4.70 14.88 -14.17
N GLY A 79 5.27 13.75 -14.60
CA GLY A 79 6.70 13.63 -14.94
C GLY A 79 7.11 14.12 -16.35
N GLY A 80 6.34 14.98 -17.00
CA GLY A 80 6.56 15.41 -18.39
C GLY A 80 6.88 16.89 -18.63
N MET A 81 6.95 17.73 -17.60
CA MET A 81 7.30 19.15 -17.74
C MET A 81 8.42 19.56 -16.77
N SER A 82 9.61 19.08 -17.06
CA SER A 82 10.88 19.78 -16.83
C SER A 82 11.56 19.74 -18.20
N GLY A 83 11.46 20.73 -19.06
CA GLY A 83 11.88 22.10 -18.81
C GLY A 83 13.35 22.31 -19.18
N ASP A 84 13.82 21.69 -20.27
CA ASP A 84 15.11 22.01 -20.89
C ASP A 84 14.86 22.97 -22.07
N GLU A 85 14.70 24.26 -21.73
CA GLU A 85 15.12 25.34 -22.61
C GLU A 85 16.56 25.68 -22.21
N GLU A 86 17.54 25.12 -22.93
CA GLU A 86 18.91 25.66 -22.96
C GLU A 86 19.19 26.20 -24.37
N GLU A 87 19.73 27.43 -24.42
CA GLU A 87 20.01 28.30 -25.57
C GLU A 87 20.82 27.70 -26.72
#